data_AF-A0A1C5N9Z6-F1
#
_entry.id   AF-A0A1C5N9Z6-F1
#
_cell.length_a   1.000
_cell.length_b   1.000
_cell.length_c   1.000
_cell.angle_alpha   90.00
_cell.angle_beta   90.00
_cell.angle_gamma   90.00
#
_symmetry.space_group_name_H-M   'P 1'
#
loop_
_entity.id
_entity.type
_entity.pdbx_description
1 polymer ?
#
loop_
_entity_poly.entity_id
_entity_poly.type
_entity_poly.pdbx_seq_one_letter_code
_entity_poly.pdbx_strand_id
1 'polypeptide(L)'
;MSSVFKDMDQDDRLDALERKVKKLERNVNGGSKMSGIIKELIGRECTIDGDGIYGHSCTILDADDEWVKLIVHEKKSDSTMIVRLDNIDSITLD
;
A
#
# COMPACT_ATOMS: atom_id res chain seq x y z
N MET A 1 -32.72 39.26 4.02
CA MET A 1 -31.43 39.01 3.33
C MET A 1 -30.40 38.28 4.20
N SER A 2 -30.47 38.30 5.54
CA SER A 2 -29.43 37.73 6.42
C SER A 2 -29.40 36.19 6.57
N SER A 3 -30.50 35.48 6.30
CA SER A 3 -30.51 34.00 6.39
C SER A 3 -29.69 33.37 5.27
N VAL A 4 -29.92 33.82 4.03
CA VAL A 4 -29.28 33.27 2.81
C VAL A 4 -27.75 33.30 2.88
N PHE A 5 -27.16 34.36 3.44
CA PHE A 5 -25.70 34.46 3.60
C PHE A 5 -25.14 33.49 4.65
N LYS A 6 -25.96 33.08 5.63
CA LYS A 6 -25.56 32.15 6.69
C LYS A 6 -25.70 30.70 6.22
N ASP A 7 -26.72 30.41 5.42
CA ASP A 7 -26.93 29.12 4.76
C ASP A 7 -25.80 28.83 3.75
N MET A 8 -25.36 29.83 2.98
CA MET A 8 -24.25 29.69 2.02
C MET A 8 -22.90 29.38 2.69
N ASP A 9 -22.61 30.01 3.83
CA ASP A 9 -21.39 29.75 4.62
C ASP A 9 -21.40 28.35 5.26
N GLN A 10 -22.58 27.80 5.55
CA GLN A 10 -22.73 26.44 6.05
C GLN A 10 -22.53 25.39 4.95
N ASP A 11 -23.01 25.63 3.74
CA ASP A 11 -22.80 24.74 2.59
C ASP A 11 -21.30 24.65 2.22
N ASP A 12 -20.60 25.78 2.15
CA ASP A 12 -19.15 25.81 1.88
C ASP A 12 -18.34 25.03 2.93
N ARG A 13 -18.78 25.09 4.19
CA ARG A 13 -18.16 24.34 5.29
C ARG A 13 -18.46 22.86 5.21
N LEU A 14 -19.66 22.46 4.80
CA LEU A 14 -20.06 21.08 4.54
C LEU A 14 -19.24 20.48 3.40
N ASP A 15 -19.13 21.19 2.27
CA ASP A 15 -18.31 20.81 1.12
C ASP A 15 -16.83 20.62 1.48
N ALA A 16 -16.29 21.56 2.27
CA ALA A 16 -14.91 21.47 2.75
C ALA A 16 -14.70 20.27 3.68
N LEU A 17 -15.70 19.94 4.50
CA LEU A 17 -15.66 18.81 5.41
C LEU A 17 -15.77 17.48 4.64
N GLU A 18 -16.67 17.37 3.67
CA GLU A 18 -16.79 16.19 2.79
C GLU A 18 -15.49 15.94 2.01
N ARG A 19 -14.85 16.98 1.48
CA ARG A 19 -13.55 16.85 0.81
C ARG A 19 -12.45 16.36 1.75
N LYS A 20 -12.44 16.84 3.00
CA LYS A 20 -11.50 16.39 4.03
C LYS A 20 -11.76 14.95 4.46
N VAL A 21 -13.03 14.57 4.65
CA VAL A 21 -13.44 13.19 4.94
C VAL A 21 -13.02 12.27 3.81
N LYS A 22 -13.33 12.60 2.55
CA LYS A 22 -12.94 11.80 1.38
C LYS A 22 -11.42 11.68 1.21
N LYS A 23 -10.66 12.70 1.60
CA LYS A 23 -9.18 12.67 1.62
C LYS A 23 -8.66 11.81 2.77
N LEU A 24 -9.28 11.88 3.94
CA LEU A 24 -8.97 11.03 5.08
C LEU A 24 -9.33 9.57 4.78
N GLU A 25 -10.50 9.29 4.21
CA GLU A 25 -10.89 7.96 3.75
C GLU A 25 -9.94 7.41 2.70
N ARG A 26 -9.44 8.22 1.76
CA ARG A 26 -8.40 7.78 0.82
C ARG A 26 -7.04 7.53 1.47
N ASN A 27 -6.70 8.26 2.52
CA ASN A 27 -5.46 8.08 3.27
C ASN A 27 -5.55 6.95 4.31
N VAL A 28 -6.75 6.66 4.83
CA VAL A 28 -7.05 5.59 5.80
C VAL A 28 -7.35 4.28 5.09
N ASN A 29 -8.09 4.31 3.97
CA ASN A 29 -8.03 3.25 2.94
C ASN A 29 -6.74 3.36 2.11
N GLY A 30 -5.70 3.99 2.68
CA GLY A 30 -4.33 3.95 2.22
C GLY A 30 -3.74 2.55 2.31
N GLY A 31 -4.42 1.57 1.74
CA GLY A 31 -3.69 0.72 0.84
C GLY A 31 -3.12 1.64 -0.22
N SER A 32 -1.87 2.10 -0.05
CA SER A 32 -1.11 2.73 -1.13
C SER A 32 -1.40 1.91 -2.38
N LYS A 33 -1.58 2.54 -3.54
CA LYS A 33 -1.89 1.83 -4.79
C LYS A 33 -0.94 0.63 -5.01
N MET A 34 0.26 0.69 -4.42
CA MET A 34 1.23 -0.40 -4.26
C MET A 34 0.74 -1.64 -3.47
N SER A 35 0.07 -1.50 -2.31
CA SER A 35 -0.48 -2.65 -1.55
C SER A 35 -1.46 -3.48 -2.39
N GLY A 36 -2.30 -2.83 -3.21
CA GLY A 36 -3.21 -3.53 -4.13
C GLY A 36 -2.45 -4.27 -5.24
N ILE A 37 -1.47 -3.61 -5.85
CA ILE A 37 -0.62 -4.21 -6.90
C ILE A 37 0.16 -5.41 -6.33
N ILE A 38 0.69 -5.31 -5.13
CA ILE A 38 1.47 -6.39 -4.50
C ILE A 38 0.56 -7.54 -4.06
N LYS A 39 -0.67 -7.25 -3.59
CA LYS A 39 -1.68 -8.28 -3.33
C LYS A 39 -2.01 -9.10 -4.59
N GLU A 40 -1.95 -8.51 -5.79
CA GLU A 40 -2.13 -9.25 -7.06
C GLU A 40 -0.95 -10.17 -7.40
N LEU A 41 0.20 -10.01 -6.74
CA LEU A 41 1.39 -10.82 -6.92
C LEU A 41 1.47 -12.00 -5.94
N ILE A 42 0.50 -12.12 -5.01
CA ILE A 42 0.44 -13.27 -4.08
C ILE A 42 0.40 -14.58 -4.87
N GLY A 43 1.28 -15.50 -4.50
CA GLY A 43 1.47 -16.81 -5.13
C GLY A 43 2.35 -16.79 -6.38
N ARG A 44 2.89 -15.64 -6.80
CA ARG A 44 3.83 -15.53 -7.92
C ARG A 44 5.27 -15.53 -7.44
N GLU A 45 6.14 -16.09 -8.27
CA GLU A 45 7.59 -15.97 -8.13
C GLU A 45 8.03 -14.61 -8.71
N CYS A 46 8.87 -13.91 -7.97
CA CYS A 46 9.38 -12.59 -8.29
C CYS A 46 10.78 -12.39 -7.70
N THR A 47 11.50 -11.38 -8.17
CA THR A 47 12.73 -10.91 -7.55
C THR A 47 12.44 -9.57 -6.89
N ILE A 48 12.75 -9.46 -5.59
CA ILE A 48 12.57 -8.23 -4.80
C ILE A 48 13.94 -7.63 -4.51
N ASP A 49 14.05 -6.33 -4.75
CA ASP A 49 15.22 -5.52 -4.40
C ASP A 49 14.82 -4.41 -3.42
N GLY A 50 15.64 -4.21 -2.39
CA GLY A 50 15.39 -3.21 -1.36
C GLY A 50 16.41 -3.23 -0.22
N ASP A 51 16.15 -2.43 0.81
CA ASP A 51 17.03 -2.32 1.98
C ASP A 51 16.96 -3.59 2.83
N GLY A 52 18.00 -4.43 2.70
CA GLY A 52 18.15 -5.70 3.41
C GLY A 52 17.75 -6.95 2.62
N ILE A 53 17.24 -6.82 1.39
CA ILE A 53 16.92 -7.94 0.48
C ILE A 53 17.39 -7.57 -0.93
N TYR A 54 18.34 -8.34 -1.46
CA TYR A 54 18.94 -8.05 -2.77
C TYR A 54 18.85 -9.26 -3.69
N GLY A 55 18.19 -9.12 -4.83
CA GLY A 55 18.33 -10.02 -5.98
C GLY A 55 18.02 -11.50 -5.76
N HIS A 56 17.24 -11.85 -4.73
CA HIS A 56 16.84 -13.23 -4.49
C HIS A 56 15.49 -13.53 -5.12
N SER A 57 15.36 -14.71 -5.74
CA SER A 57 14.07 -15.22 -6.16
C SER A 57 13.21 -15.50 -4.93
N CYS A 58 11.98 -15.04 -4.97
CA CYS A 58 11.08 -15.13 -3.86
C CYS A 58 9.63 -15.27 -4.30
N THR A 59 8.83 -15.92 -3.47
CA THR A 59 7.39 -16.07 -3.70
C THR A 59 6.64 -15.27 -2.66
N ILE A 60 5.76 -14.37 -3.11
CA ILE A 60 4.91 -13.59 -2.20
C ILE A 60 3.82 -14.50 -1.65
N LEU A 61 3.74 -14.63 -0.34
CA LEU A 61 2.74 -15.44 0.34
C LEU A 61 1.52 -14.64 0.76
N ASP A 62 1.76 -13.41 1.23
CA ASP A 62 0.73 -12.53 1.74
C ASP A 62 1.22 -11.08 1.72
N ALA A 63 0.29 -10.14 1.65
CA ALA A 63 0.61 -8.72 1.69
C ALA A 63 -0.52 -7.93 2.36
N ASP A 64 -0.16 -7.07 3.29
CA ASP A 64 -1.04 -6.09 3.89
C ASP A 64 -0.67 -4.67 3.41
N ASP A 65 -1.09 -3.64 4.14
CA ASP A 65 -0.90 -2.25 3.73
C ASP A 65 0.48 -1.69 4.11
N GLU A 66 1.25 -2.38 4.97
CA GLU A 66 2.58 -1.97 5.43
C GLU A 66 3.65 -3.07 5.24
N TRP A 67 3.25 -4.33 5.14
CA TRP A 67 4.11 -5.50 5.19
C TRP A 67 3.82 -6.49 4.06
N VAL A 68 4.87 -7.19 3.65
CA VAL A 68 4.82 -8.29 2.69
C VAL A 68 5.49 -9.50 3.32
N LYS A 69 4.79 -10.62 3.30
CA LYS A 69 5.33 -11.92 3.66
C LYS A 69 5.76 -12.65 2.40
N LEU A 70 7.01 -13.09 2.37
CA LEU A 70 7.59 -13.79 1.22
C LEU A 70 8.46 -14.96 1.66
N ILE A 71 8.61 -15.93 0.76
CA ILE A 71 9.61 -16.99 0.87
C ILE A 71 10.75 -16.62 -0.06
N VAL A 72 11.96 -16.55 0.45
CA VAL A 72 13.19 -16.43 -0.32
C VAL A 72 13.70 -17.82 -0.65
N HIS A 73 13.89 -18.10 -1.93
CA HIS A 73 14.43 -19.37 -2.42
C HIS A 73 15.96 -19.30 -2.43
N GLU A 74 16.59 -19.97 -1.46
CA GLU A 74 18.05 -20.09 -1.40
C GLU A 74 18.50 -21.49 -1.80
N LYS A 75 19.77 -21.62 -2.23
CA LYS A 75 20.34 -22.90 -2.68
C LYS A 75 20.34 -24.01 -1.63
N LYS A 76 20.23 -23.68 -0.34
CA LYS A 76 20.29 -24.63 0.78
C LYS A 76 18.94 -24.90 1.40
N SER A 77 18.15 -23.86 1.63
CA SER A 77 16.86 -23.93 2.28
C SER A 77 16.08 -22.66 2.04
N ASP A 78 14.79 -22.79 1.81
CA ASP A 78 13.89 -21.64 1.70
C ASP A 78 13.73 -20.95 3.06
N SER A 79 13.77 -19.62 3.05
CA SER A 79 13.65 -18.78 4.24
C SER A 79 12.40 -17.90 4.15
N THR A 80 11.54 -17.90 5.17
CA THR A 80 10.38 -16.99 5.21
C THR A 80 10.76 -15.66 5.84
N MET A 81 10.47 -14.55 5.15
CA MET A 81 10.75 -13.20 5.60
C MET A 81 9.48 -12.33 5.58
N ILE A 82 9.44 -11.35 6.47
CA ILE A 82 8.41 -10.32 6.52
C ILE A 82 9.11 -8.97 6.40
N VAL A 83 8.69 -8.18 5.42
CA VAL A 83 9.41 -6.98 4.96
C VAL A 83 8.44 -5.83 4.90
N ARG A 84 8.90 -4.64 5.28
CA ARG A 84 8.09 -3.43 5.11
C ARG A 84 8.05 -3.03 3.65
N LEU A 85 6.89 -2.57 3.19
CA LEU A 85 6.73 -1.99 1.86
C LEU A 85 7.68 -0.82 1.61
N ASP A 86 7.91 0.01 2.64
CA ASP A 86 8.84 1.16 2.57
C ASP A 86 10.30 0.76 2.32
N ASN A 87 10.66 -0.51 2.56
CA ASN A 87 12.00 -1.02 2.34
C ASN A 87 12.17 -1.63 0.94
N ILE A 88 11.11 -1.73 0.14
CA ILE A 88 11.14 -2.34 -1.20
C ILE A 88 11.33 -1.23 -2.25
N ASP A 89 12.41 -1.33 -3.01
CA ASP A 89 12.70 -0.41 -4.11
C ASP A 89 12.06 -0.87 -5.42
N SER A 90 12.13 -2.17 -5.74
CA SER A 90 11.50 -2.74 -6.93
C SER A 90 11.14 -4.21 -6.80
N ILE A 91 10.13 -4.63 -7.58
CA ILE A 91 9.71 -6.02 -7.73
C ILE A 91 9.72 -6.35 -9.22
N THR A 92 10.40 -7.42 -9.59
CA THR A 92 10.50 -7.92 -10.97
C THR A 92 9.83 -9.29 -11.06
N LEU A 93 9.00 -9.50 -12.07
CA LEU A 93 8.36 -10.78 -12.36
C LEU A 93 9.09 -11.43 -13.54
N ASP A 94 9.39 -12.72 -13.42
CA ASP A 94 9.86 -13.57 -14.54
C ASP A 94 8.67 -14.20 -15.30
#